data_AF-A0A833Z9M5-F1
#
_entry.id   AF-A0A833Z9M5-F1
#
_cell.length_a   1.000
_cell.length_b   1.000
_cell.length_c   1.000
_cell.angle_alpha   90.00
_cell.angle_beta   90.00
_cell.angle_gamma   90.00
#
_symmetry.space_group_name_H-M   'P 1'
#
loop_
_entity.id
_entity.type
_entity.pdbx_description
1 polymer ?
#
loop_
_entity_poly.entity_id
_entity_poly.type
_entity_poly.pdbx_seq_one_letter_code
_entity_poly.pdbx_strand_id
1 'polypeptide(L)'
;MEHLEIHSNGSVVYFNASQITGPSIYSFHCQYVSTFNNKGSLLVPSSSQPSLWHITLQDFQIQAFNVIGEQFSYASDCAGFFSPGIWMGLLTSLFMLFIFTYGLHMILSLKTMDRFDDHKGPTITLTQIV
;
A
#
# COMPACT_ATOMS: atom_id res chain seq x y z
N MET A 1 -3.05 21.92 -18.03
CA MET A 1 -3.52 20.60 -17.57
C MET A 1 -3.66 19.74 -18.81
N GLU A 2 -2.94 18.62 -18.86
CA GLU A 2 -2.97 17.70 -19.99
C GLU A 2 -4.31 16.94 -20.02
N HIS A 3 -4.86 16.76 -21.21
CA HIS A 3 -6.16 16.14 -21.43
C HIS A 3 -6.17 15.37 -22.74
N LEU A 4 -7.05 14.37 -22.82
CA LEU A 4 -7.32 13.61 -24.03
C LEU A 4 -8.57 14.18 -24.70
N GLU A 5 -8.46 14.45 -25.99
CA GLU A 5 -9.54 15.00 -26.82
C GLU A 5 -10.03 13.94 -27.81
N ILE A 6 -11.35 13.78 -27.90
CA ILE A 6 -11.98 12.98 -28.95
C ILE A 6 -12.77 13.91 -29.85
N HIS A 7 -12.42 13.93 -31.14
CA HIS A 7 -13.13 14.69 -32.16
C HIS A 7 -14.10 13.76 -32.89
N SER A 8 -15.40 14.02 -32.77
CA SER A 8 -16.42 13.27 -33.51
C SER A 8 -17.53 14.19 -34.01
N ASN A 9 -17.75 14.18 -35.33
CA ASN A 9 -18.86 14.89 -36.00
C ASN A 9 -19.03 16.35 -35.54
N GLY A 10 -17.91 17.09 -35.43
CA GLY A 10 -17.89 18.50 -34.99
C GLY A 10 -18.02 18.72 -33.47
N SER A 11 -18.18 17.66 -32.68
CA SER A 11 -18.13 17.70 -31.21
C SER A 11 -16.77 17.26 -30.69
N VAL A 12 -16.30 17.91 -29.61
CA VAL A 12 -15.05 17.58 -28.92
C VAL A 12 -15.39 17.16 -27.49
N VAL A 13 -14.86 16.02 -27.08
CA VAL A 13 -15.00 15.51 -25.71
C VAL A 13 -13.63 15.53 -25.04
N TYR A 14 -13.60 16.08 -23.82
CA TYR A 14 -12.39 16.24 -23.03
C TYR A 14 -12.35 15.27 -21.85
N PHE A 15 -11.24 14.53 -21.75
CA PHE A 15 -10.94 13.66 -20.60
C PHE A 15 -9.68 14.14 -19.90
N ASN A 16 -9.79 14.39 -18.59
CA ASN A 16 -8.66 14.75 -17.75
C ASN A 16 -7.80 13.52 -17.45
N ALA A 17 -6.50 13.65 -17.66
CA ALA A 17 -5.50 12.59 -17.50
C ALA A 17 -4.55 12.87 -16.34
N SER A 18 -5.08 13.17 -15.14
CA SER A 18 -4.26 13.61 -14.00
C SER A 18 -3.31 12.53 -13.44
N GLN A 19 -3.66 11.26 -13.60
CA GLN A 19 -2.85 10.13 -13.10
C GLN A 19 -1.84 9.60 -14.13
N ILE A 20 -1.86 10.11 -15.36
CA ILE A 20 -0.93 9.72 -16.42
C ILE A 20 0.27 10.67 -16.34
N THR A 21 1.22 10.32 -15.49
CA THR A 21 2.43 11.13 -15.27
C THR A 21 3.64 10.22 -15.04
N GLY A 22 4.81 10.70 -15.43
CA GLY A 22 6.06 9.97 -15.28
C GLY A 22 7.27 10.87 -15.56
N PRO A 23 8.48 10.46 -15.13
CA PRO A 23 9.70 11.21 -15.42
C PRO A 23 10.01 11.17 -16.92
N SER A 24 10.59 12.26 -17.46
CA SER A 24 10.87 12.40 -18.90
C SER A 24 11.86 11.39 -19.49
N ILE A 25 12.64 10.71 -18.64
CA ILE A 25 13.62 9.68 -19.04
C ILE A 25 13.02 8.27 -19.12
N TYR A 26 11.81 8.06 -18.60
CA TYR A 26 11.12 6.78 -18.57
C TYR A 26 9.89 6.81 -19.48
N SER A 27 9.46 5.64 -19.95
CA SER A 27 8.16 5.50 -20.61
C SER A 27 7.07 5.30 -19.56
N PHE A 28 5.88 5.83 -19.77
CA PHE A 28 4.73 5.52 -18.93
C PHE A 28 4.09 4.23 -19.46
N HIS A 29 3.78 3.28 -18.57
CA HIS A 29 3.16 2.00 -18.91
C HIS A 29 1.96 1.71 -18.01
N CYS A 30 0.88 1.17 -18.56
CA CYS A 30 -0.28 0.78 -17.79
C CYS A 30 -1.08 -0.33 -18.46
N GLN A 31 -1.42 -1.37 -17.68
CA GLN A 31 -2.21 -2.49 -18.20
C GLN A 31 -3.60 -2.07 -18.69
N TYR A 32 -4.26 -1.14 -17.99
CA TYR A 32 -5.60 -0.68 -18.31
C TYR A 32 -5.71 0.84 -18.12
N VAL A 33 -5.92 1.57 -19.21
CA VAL A 33 -6.31 2.97 -19.17
C VAL A 33 -7.75 3.06 -19.66
N SER A 34 -8.67 3.37 -18.76
CA SER A 34 -10.10 3.41 -19.08
C SER A 34 -10.77 4.66 -18.56
N THR A 35 -11.90 5.00 -19.19
CA THR A 35 -12.82 6.05 -18.75
C THR A 35 -13.83 5.57 -17.70
N PHE A 36 -13.88 4.26 -17.41
CA PHE A 36 -14.92 3.65 -16.59
C PHE A 36 -14.53 3.69 -15.10
N ASN A 37 -15.36 4.31 -14.26
CA ASN A 37 -15.05 4.51 -12.83
C ASN A 37 -14.90 3.21 -12.03
N ASN A 38 -15.47 2.09 -12.47
CA ASN A 38 -15.54 0.86 -11.68
C ASN A 38 -14.20 0.10 -11.56
N LYS A 39 -13.16 0.49 -12.32
CA LYS A 39 -11.84 -0.17 -12.31
C LYS A 39 -10.66 0.78 -12.03
N GLY A 40 -10.92 1.90 -11.35
CA GLY A 40 -9.93 2.96 -11.14
C GLY A 40 -9.69 3.72 -12.43
N SER A 41 -10.64 4.59 -12.81
CA SER A 41 -10.54 5.37 -14.04
C SER A 41 -9.33 6.31 -14.00
N LEU A 42 -8.42 6.17 -14.98
CA LEU A 42 -7.32 7.12 -15.20
C LEU A 42 -7.78 8.32 -16.04
N LEU A 43 -8.85 8.16 -16.82
CA LEU A 43 -9.40 9.19 -17.71
C LEU A 43 -10.74 9.68 -17.17
N VAL A 44 -10.75 10.87 -16.56
CA VAL A 44 -11.94 11.43 -15.92
C VAL A 44 -12.63 12.40 -16.88
N PRO A 45 -13.92 12.22 -17.23
CA PRO A 45 -14.61 13.17 -18.10
C PRO A 45 -14.64 14.57 -17.45
N SER A 46 -14.31 15.60 -18.23
CA SER A 46 -14.28 16.97 -17.70
C SER A 46 -15.68 17.57 -17.49
N SER A 47 -16.71 17.02 -18.14
CA SER A 47 -18.10 17.43 -17.98
C SER A 47 -18.79 16.66 -16.84
N SER A 48 -19.69 17.33 -16.12
CA SER A 48 -20.53 16.71 -15.09
C SER A 48 -21.58 15.73 -15.64
N GLN A 49 -21.82 15.77 -16.96
CA GLN A 49 -22.69 14.82 -17.67
C GLN A 49 -21.88 13.61 -18.15
N PRO A 50 -22.46 12.39 -18.09
CA PRO A 50 -21.79 11.18 -18.58
C PRO A 50 -21.52 11.32 -20.08
N SER A 51 -20.24 11.20 -20.46
CA SER A 51 -19.85 11.15 -21.87
C SER A 51 -20.38 9.86 -22.50
N LEU A 52 -21.02 9.98 -23.68
CA LEU A 52 -21.40 8.81 -24.50
C LEU A 52 -20.17 8.02 -25.00
N TRP A 53 -19.01 8.69 -25.01
CA TRP A 53 -17.75 8.11 -25.44
C TRP A 53 -17.06 7.42 -24.29
N HIS A 54 -16.62 6.19 -24.56
CA HIS A 54 -15.81 5.40 -23.66
C HIS A 54 -14.57 4.90 -24.40
N ILE A 55 -13.43 5.00 -23.74
CA ILE A 55 -12.16 4.49 -24.24
C ILE A 55 -11.63 3.50 -23.21
N THR A 56 -11.14 2.37 -23.72
CA THR A 56 -10.38 1.38 -22.98
C THR A 56 -9.15 1.02 -23.77
N LEU A 57 -7.98 1.40 -23.27
CA LEU A 57 -6.69 1.01 -23.81
C LEU A 57 -6.14 -0.10 -22.90
N GLN A 58 -5.82 -1.22 -23.53
CA GLN A 58 -5.14 -2.33 -22.87
C GLN A 58 -3.67 -2.29 -23.27
N ASP A 59 -2.80 -2.50 -22.29
CA ASP A 59 -1.34 -2.53 -22.50
C ASP A 59 -0.81 -1.23 -23.13
N PHE A 60 -1.08 -0.11 -22.45
CA PHE A 60 -0.74 1.22 -22.94
C PHE A 60 0.68 1.60 -22.53
N GLN A 61 1.53 1.91 -23.51
CA GLN A 61 2.86 2.45 -23.30
C GLN A 61 3.09 3.73 -24.11
N ILE A 62 3.63 4.77 -23.49
CA ILE A 62 3.92 6.05 -24.16
C ILE A 62 5.17 6.70 -23.59
N GLN A 63 5.95 7.35 -24.46
CA GLN A 63 7.08 8.20 -24.06
C GLN A 63 7.07 9.46 -24.93
N ALA A 64 6.85 10.61 -24.30
CA ALA A 64 6.72 11.88 -25.02
C ALA A 64 8.06 12.58 -25.27
N PHE A 65 9.04 12.37 -24.38
CA PHE A 65 10.30 13.12 -24.39
C PHE A 65 11.51 12.18 -24.29
N ASN A 66 12.66 12.67 -24.77
CA ASN A 66 13.95 12.01 -24.60
C ASN A 66 14.00 10.53 -25.08
N VAL A 67 13.34 10.24 -26.21
CA VAL A 67 13.39 8.92 -26.86
C VAL A 67 14.74 8.76 -27.54
N ILE A 68 15.44 7.66 -27.27
CA ILE A 68 16.77 7.35 -27.80
C ILE A 68 16.67 6.05 -28.61
N GLY A 69 17.16 6.07 -29.85
CA GLY A 69 17.25 4.84 -30.66
C GLY A 69 15.90 4.25 -31.08
N GLU A 70 14.86 5.08 -31.22
CA GLU A 70 13.50 4.66 -31.63
C GLU A 70 12.86 3.59 -30.73
N GLN A 71 13.39 3.39 -29.53
CA GLN A 71 12.91 2.41 -28.56
C GLN A 71 12.44 3.12 -27.29
N PHE A 72 11.43 2.54 -26.64
CA PHE A 72 10.99 3.01 -25.33
C PHE A 72 12.06 2.75 -24.28
N SER A 73 12.29 3.74 -23.43
CA SER A 73 13.07 3.60 -22.21
C SER A 73 12.30 2.73 -21.20
N TYR A 74 12.96 2.43 -20.08
CA TYR A 74 12.38 1.65 -19.00
C TYR A 74 10.99 2.18 -18.58
N ALA A 75 10.09 1.26 -18.25
CA ALA A 75 8.69 1.55 -18.00
C ALA A 75 8.46 1.99 -16.55
N SER A 76 7.70 3.08 -16.38
CA SER A 76 7.12 3.52 -15.13
C SER A 76 5.64 3.11 -15.13
N ASP A 77 5.33 2.08 -14.35
CA ASP A 77 3.97 1.55 -14.27
C ASP A 77 3.01 2.50 -13.53
N CYS A 78 1.75 2.51 -13.96
CA CYS A 78 0.66 3.26 -13.34
C CYS A 78 0.24 2.75 -11.95
N ALA A 79 0.79 1.61 -11.51
CA ALA A 79 0.56 1.05 -10.19
C ALA A 79 1.80 1.26 -9.31
N GLY A 80 1.61 1.86 -8.15
CA GLY A 80 2.64 1.84 -7.11
C GLY A 80 2.85 0.42 -6.58
N PHE A 81 4.07 0.10 -6.13
CA PHE A 81 4.40 -1.21 -5.54
C PHE A 81 3.43 -1.64 -4.43
N PHE A 82 2.90 -0.69 -3.67
CA PHE A 82 1.90 -0.94 -2.63
C PHE A 82 0.76 0.08 -2.74
N SER A 83 -0.47 -0.42 -2.83
CA SER A 83 -1.65 0.44 -2.79
C SER A 83 -1.83 1.06 -1.40
N PRO A 84 -2.55 2.19 -1.28
CA PRO A 84 -2.84 2.81 0.02
C PRO A 84 -3.51 1.83 1.00
N GLY A 85 -4.39 0.95 0.48
CA GLY A 85 -5.04 -0.08 1.30
C GLY A 85 -4.06 -1.11 1.85
N ILE A 86 -3.10 -1.57 1.04
CA ILE A 86 -2.07 -2.50 1.50
C ILE A 86 -1.18 -1.85 2.55
N TRP A 87 -0.83 -0.57 2.39
CA TRP A 87 -0.05 0.18 3.39
C TRP A 87 -0.75 0.26 4.74
N MET A 88 -2.04 0.61 4.75
CA MET A 88 -2.80 0.69 5.99
C MET A 88 -2.95 -0.69 6.66
N GLY A 89 -3.13 -1.75 5.88
CA GLY A 89 -3.22 -3.12 6.41
C GLY A 89 -1.88 -3.66 6.92
N LEU A 90 -0.79 -3.45 6.18
CA LEU A 90 0.54 -3.92 6.57
C LEU A 90 1.02 -3.22 7.83
N LEU A 91 0.85 -1.90 7.91
CA LEU A 91 1.27 -1.13 9.09
C LEU A 91 0.50 -1.55 10.35
N THR A 92 -0.83 -1.70 10.24
CA THR A 92 -1.68 -2.09 11.38
C THR A 92 -1.45 -3.53 11.83
N SER A 93 -1.29 -4.47 10.88
CA SER A 93 -0.97 -5.87 11.20
C SER A 93 0.40 -6.00 11.85
N LEU A 94 1.43 -5.32 11.35
CA LEU A 94 2.75 -5.29 11.97
C LEU A 94 2.69 -4.77 13.42
N PHE A 95 1.94 -3.69 13.65
CA PHE A 95 1.76 -3.12 14.98
C PHE A 95 1.05 -4.08 15.95
N MET A 96 -0.02 -4.74 15.52
CA MET A 96 -0.71 -5.75 16.32
C MET A 96 0.19 -6.95 16.62
N LEU A 97 0.98 -7.40 15.65
CA LEU A 97 1.92 -8.51 15.80
C LEU A 97 3.01 -8.16 16.83
N PHE A 98 3.50 -6.93 16.81
CA PHE A 98 4.45 -6.43 17.81
C PHE A 98 3.88 -6.48 19.23
N ILE A 99 2.66 -6.00 19.45
CA ILE A 99 2.00 -6.06 20.77
C ILE A 99 1.77 -7.52 21.19
N PHE A 100 1.30 -8.36 20.27
CA PHE A 100 1.03 -9.77 20.55
C PHE A 100 2.29 -10.53 20.96
N THR A 101 3.38 -10.37 20.22
CA THR A 101 4.66 -11.02 20.54
C THR A 101 5.25 -10.52 21.85
N TYR A 102 5.10 -9.23 22.16
CA TYR A 102 5.49 -8.69 23.47
C TYR A 102 4.67 -9.30 24.62
N GLY A 103 3.35 -9.41 24.46
CA GLY A 103 2.48 -10.07 25.44
C GLY A 103 2.84 -11.55 25.63
N LEU A 104 3.07 -12.27 24.53
CA LEU A 104 3.46 -13.68 24.54
C LEU A 104 4.84 -13.87 25.21
N HIS A 105 5.80 -13.00 24.93
CA HIS A 105 7.11 -13.01 25.57
C HIS A 105 7.00 -12.85 27.10
N MET A 106 6.14 -11.96 27.58
CA MET A 106 5.91 -11.77 29.03
C MET A 106 5.29 -13.02 29.67
N ILE A 107 4.32 -13.66 29.02
CA ILE A 107 3.69 -14.89 29.52
C ILE A 107 4.70 -16.03 29.60
N LEU A 108 5.52 -16.22 28.55
CA LEU A 108 6.55 -17.26 28.53
C LEU A 108 7.68 -17.02 29.55
N SER A 109 7.85 -15.79 30.00
CA SER A 109 8.88 -15.44 31.00
C SER A 109 8.43 -15.65 32.45
N LEU A 110 7.18 -16.10 32.67
CA LEU A 110 6.67 -16.39 34.01
C LEU A 110 7.43 -17.57 34.62
N LYS A 111 8.24 -17.30 35.65
CA LYS A 111 8.87 -18.32 36.48
C LYS A 111 7.92 -18.72 37.61
N THR A 112 7.68 -20.02 37.76
CA THR A 112 6.98 -20.57 38.92
C THR A 112 7.87 -20.42 40.15
N MET A 113 7.29 -19.99 41.28
CA MET A 113 8.06 -19.79 42.50
C MET A 113 8.57 -21.15 42.99
N ASP A 114 9.88 -21.33 43.02
CA ASP A 114 10.54 -22.56 43.48
C ASP A 114 10.68 -22.55 45.01
N ARG A 115 9.58 -22.28 45.72
CA ARG A 115 9.56 -22.37 47.19
C ARG A 115 8.16 -22.58 47.72
N PHE A 116 7.76 -23.83 47.75
CA PHE A 116 6.83 -24.29 48.77
C PHE A 116 7.67 -24.62 50.01
N ASP A 117 7.25 -24.06 51.14
CA ASP A 117 7.90 -24.04 52.45
C ASP A 117 8.85 -25.20 52.82
N ASP A 118 10.02 -24.86 53.37
CA ASP A 118 10.72 -25.76 54.27
C ASP A 118 10.37 -25.36 55.71
N HIS A 119 9.51 -26.15 56.37
CA HIS A 119 9.08 -25.92 57.75
C HIS A 119 10.11 -26.36 58.81
N LYS A 120 11.37 -26.66 58.45
CA LYS A 120 12.37 -27.17 59.40
C LYS A 120 13.32 -26.07 59.92
N GLY A 121 12.78 -24.98 60.46
CA GLY A 121 13.55 -24.05 61.29
C GLY A 121 13.90 -24.69 62.64
N PRO A 122 15.17 -24.63 63.12
CA PRO A 122 15.59 -25.34 64.31
C PRO A 122 14.85 -24.84 65.56
N THR A 123 14.35 -25.77 66.38
CA THR A 123 13.77 -25.46 67.68
C THR A 123 14.80 -24.75 68.56
N ILE A 124 14.49 -23.53 68.97
CA ILE A 124 15.29 -22.74 69.91
C ILE A 124 15.46 -23.55 71.21
N THR A 125 16.67 -24.02 71.49
CA THR A 125 17.02 -24.64 72.77
C THR A 125 17.19 -23.55 73.82
N LEU A 126 16.28 -23.48 74.79
CA LEU A 126 16.43 -22.62 75.97
C LEU A 126 17.58 -23.18 76.84
N THR A 127 18.68 -22.44 76.95
CA THR A 127 19.71 -22.73 77.95
C THR A 127 19.21 -22.28 79.32
N GLN A 128 18.92 -23.23 80.20
CA GLN A 128 18.63 -22.98 81.61
C GLN A 128 19.90 -22.42 82.27
N ILE A 129 19.80 -21.22 82.83
CA ILE A 129 20.86 -20.58 83.62
C ILE A 129 20.84 -21.22 85.01
N VAL A 130 21.99 -21.79 85.40
CA VAL A 130 22.35 -22.11 86.80
C VAL A 130 23.28 -21.02 87.28
#